data_AF-A0A8S4QGR5-F1
#
_entry.id   AF-A0A8S4QGR5-F1
#
_cell.length_a   1.000
_cell.length_b   1.000
_cell.length_c   1.000
_cell.angle_alpha   90.00
_cell.angle_beta   90.00
_cell.angle_gamma   90.00
#
_symmetry.space_group_name_H-M   'P 1'
#
loop_
_entity.id
_entity.type
_entity.pdbx_description
1 polymer ?
#
loop_
_entity_poly.entity_id
_entity_poly.type
_entity_poly.pdbx_seq_one_letter_code
_entity_poly.pdbx_strand_id
1 'polypeptide(L)'
;MLEGSNELKHVVPPRKNRNQDESGSIDEEPVSKDMIVSLLKVIQKEFVNLFNLASSEITDEKLQQFVIMADNVQKLHSTCSVYAEQISPHSKFRFKELLSQLEIYNRQIKFSHNPRAKPVDDKLKMAFQDCFDQIMRLVDR
;
A
#
# COMPACT_ATOMS: atom_id res chain seq x y z
N MET A 1 -23.29 -26.03 -56.62
CA MET A 1 -23.17 -26.84 -55.39
C MET A 1 -21.69 -26.84 -55.02
N LEU A 2 -21.17 -26.32 -53.92
CA LEU A 2 -21.73 -25.82 -52.67
C LEU A 2 -20.85 -24.66 -52.15
N GLU A 3 -21.47 -23.80 -51.36
CA GLU A 3 -20.91 -22.66 -50.63
C GLU A 3 -19.82 -23.07 -49.64
N GLY A 4 -18.73 -22.29 -49.58
CA GLY A 4 -17.71 -22.38 -48.55
C GLY A 4 -17.87 -21.25 -47.53
N SER A 5 -18.86 -21.39 -46.65
CA SER A 5 -19.11 -20.47 -45.53
C SER A 5 -18.15 -20.80 -44.39
N ASN A 6 -17.04 -20.07 -44.30
CA ASN A 6 -16.09 -20.21 -43.19
C ASN A 6 -16.54 -19.30 -42.02
N GLU A 7 -17.48 -19.77 -41.22
CA GLU A 7 -17.92 -19.07 -40.01
C GLU A 7 -16.90 -19.26 -38.88
N LEU A 8 -16.11 -18.21 -38.61
CA LEU A 8 -15.27 -18.08 -37.42
C LEU A 8 -16.18 -18.02 -36.18
N LYS A 9 -16.40 -19.16 -35.52
CA LYS A 9 -17.09 -19.21 -34.23
C LYS A 9 -16.25 -18.50 -33.17
N HIS A 10 -16.68 -17.29 -32.79
CA HIS A 10 -16.16 -16.56 -31.64
C HIS A 10 -16.51 -17.34 -30.37
N VAL A 11 -15.58 -18.18 -29.88
CA VAL A 11 -15.73 -18.85 -28.58
C VAL A 11 -15.27 -17.87 -27.51
N VAL A 12 -16.22 -17.15 -26.91
CA VAL A 12 -15.96 -16.40 -25.68
C VAL A 12 -15.86 -17.42 -24.55
N PRO A 13 -14.74 -17.48 -23.78
CA PRO A 13 -14.67 -18.37 -22.63
C PRO A 13 -15.78 -18.03 -21.64
N PRO A 14 -16.46 -19.02 -21.05
CA PRO A 14 -17.47 -18.75 -20.04
C PRO A 14 -16.81 -18.00 -18.88
N ARG A 15 -17.40 -16.85 -18.51
CA ARG A 15 -17.04 -16.11 -17.29
C ARG A 15 -17.22 -17.06 -16.11
N LYS A 16 -16.11 -17.63 -15.62
CA LYS A 16 -16.08 -18.39 -14.39
C LYS A 16 -16.54 -17.45 -13.27
N ASN A 17 -17.73 -17.71 -12.73
CA ASN A 17 -18.23 -17.05 -11.52
C ASN A 17 -17.15 -17.14 -10.45
N ARG A 18 -16.56 -16.00 -10.10
CA ARG A 18 -15.58 -15.86 -9.02
C ARG A 18 -16.28 -15.84 -7.66
N ASN A 19 -17.14 -16.81 -7.43
CA ASN A 19 -17.72 -17.13 -6.13
C ASN A 19 -17.47 -18.62 -5.91
N GLN A 20 -16.21 -18.96 -5.67
CA GLN A 20 -15.87 -20.23 -5.08
C GLN A 20 -14.86 -19.90 -3.99
N ASP A 21 -15.33 -20.05 -2.76
CA ASP A 21 -14.54 -20.17 -1.53
C ASP A 21 -13.30 -21.03 -1.78
N GLU A 22 -12.22 -20.40 -2.24
CA GLU A 22 -10.90 -20.81 -1.83
C GLU A 22 -10.73 -20.22 -0.44
N SER A 23 -11.28 -20.93 0.54
CA SER A 23 -10.65 -21.07 1.86
C SER A 23 -9.29 -21.75 1.63
N GLY A 24 -8.39 -21.04 0.95
CA GLY A 24 -6.98 -21.31 1.04
C GLY A 24 -6.63 -20.99 2.47
N SER A 25 -6.46 -22.05 3.26
CA SER A 25 -5.55 -22.01 4.40
C SER A 25 -4.18 -21.67 3.83
N ILE A 26 -3.98 -20.40 3.51
CA ILE A 26 -2.65 -19.85 3.46
C ILE A 26 -2.24 -19.98 4.93
N ASP A 27 -1.31 -20.90 5.20
CA ASP A 27 -0.40 -20.77 6.34
C ASP A 27 0.30 -19.40 6.15
N GLU A 28 -0.44 -18.30 6.38
CA GLU A 28 0.13 -16.98 6.52
C GLU A 28 0.84 -17.06 7.85
N GLU A 29 2.15 -17.30 7.75
CA GLU A 29 3.07 -17.23 8.85
C GLU A 29 2.68 -16.00 9.70
N PRO A 30 2.42 -16.18 11.00
CA PRO A 30 1.81 -15.15 11.81
C PRO A 30 2.70 -13.91 11.78
N VAL A 31 2.22 -12.87 11.09
CA VAL A 31 2.92 -11.60 11.02
C VAL A 31 3.19 -11.11 12.43
N SER A 32 4.47 -11.05 12.79
CA SER A 32 4.89 -10.65 14.11
C SER A 32 4.84 -9.12 14.28
N LYS A 33 4.47 -8.66 15.48
CA LYS A 33 4.47 -7.23 15.84
C LYS A 33 5.83 -6.56 15.52
N ASP A 34 6.93 -7.25 15.79
CA ASP A 34 8.30 -6.79 15.51
C ASP A 34 8.56 -6.48 14.03
N MET A 35 7.95 -7.22 13.11
CA MET A 35 8.09 -6.99 11.67
C MET A 35 7.42 -5.67 11.26
N ILE A 36 6.24 -5.39 11.81
CA ILE A 36 5.51 -4.13 11.57
C ILE A 36 6.29 -2.96 12.16
N VAL A 37 6.78 -3.10 13.39
CA VAL A 37 7.58 -2.06 14.06
C VAL A 37 8.88 -1.77 13.29
N SER A 38 9.53 -2.81 12.78
CA SER A 38 10.76 -2.65 11.98
C SER A 38 10.48 -1.93 10.67
N LEU A 39 9.41 -2.29 9.95
CA LEU A 39 8.99 -1.60 8.73
C LEU A 39 8.64 -0.13 8.99
N LEU A 40 7.87 0.16 10.05
CA LEU A 40 7.53 1.52 10.45
C LEU A 40 8.78 2.38 10.69
N LYS A 41 9.77 1.86 11.40
CA LYS A 41 11.04 2.56 11.67
C LYS A 41 11.81 2.87 10.39
N VAL A 42 11.88 1.92 9.46
CA VAL A 42 12.52 2.11 8.14
C VAL A 42 11.84 3.23 7.38
N ILE A 43 10.51 3.18 7.28
CA ILE A 43 9.70 4.16 6.55
C ILE A 43 9.83 5.55 7.19
N GLN A 44 9.77 5.66 8.52
CA GLN A 44 9.95 6.94 9.21
C GLN A 44 11.33 7.57 8.94
N LYS A 45 12.39 6.75 8.92
CA LYS A 45 13.74 7.21 8.58
C LYS A 45 13.82 7.70 7.13
N GLU A 46 13.27 6.93 6.19
CA GLU A 46 13.21 7.33 4.78
C GLU A 46 12.43 8.64 4.63
N PHE A 47 11.36 8.84 5.40
CA PHE A 47 10.50 10.01 5.29
C PHE A 47 11.24 11.28 5.71
N VAL A 48 12.01 11.21 6.80
CA VAL A 48 12.86 12.32 7.21
C VAL A 48 13.91 12.64 6.15
N ASN A 49 14.56 11.63 5.58
CA ASN A 49 15.59 11.81 4.54
C ASN A 49 15.02 12.48 3.29
N LEU A 50 13.85 12.01 2.82
CA LEU A 50 13.21 12.47 1.60
C LEU A 50 12.76 13.93 1.71
N PHE A 51 12.27 14.34 2.88
CA PHE A 51 11.87 15.71 3.15
C PHE A 51 13.04 16.65 3.38
N ASN A 52 14.13 16.18 3.97
CA ASN A 52 15.36 16.98 4.06
C ASN A 52 15.96 17.27 2.68
N LEU A 53 15.72 16.38 1.70
CA LEU A 53 16.12 16.56 0.31
C LEU A 53 15.08 17.34 -0.54
N ALA A 54 13.91 17.65 0.02
CA ALA A 54 12.78 18.22 -0.71
C ALA A 54 13.07 19.62 -1.28
N SER A 55 14.02 20.36 -0.72
CA SER A 55 14.39 21.72 -1.14
C SER A 55 15.32 21.81 -2.36
N SER A 56 15.84 20.68 -2.87
CA SER A 56 16.68 20.63 -4.07
C SER A 56 15.90 20.10 -5.28
N GLU A 57 16.34 20.47 -6.49
CA GLU A 57 15.80 19.98 -7.77
C GLU A 57 15.52 18.47 -7.75
N ILE A 58 14.47 18.06 -8.47
CA ILE A 58 14.09 16.64 -8.57
C ILE A 58 15.16 15.92 -9.40
N THR A 59 16.02 15.15 -8.73
CA THR A 59 17.01 14.27 -9.36
C THR A 59 16.46 12.85 -9.52
N ASP A 60 17.06 12.05 -10.41
CA ASP A 60 16.75 10.61 -10.55
C ASP A 60 16.90 9.86 -9.22
N GLU A 61 17.90 10.19 -8.42
CA GLU A 61 18.12 9.62 -7.08
C GLU A 61 16.94 9.91 -6.14
N LYS A 62 16.38 11.12 -6.20
CA LYS A 62 15.22 11.51 -5.40
C LYS A 62 13.96 10.80 -5.88
N LEU A 63 13.79 10.62 -7.20
CA LEU A 63 12.71 9.80 -7.75
C LEU A 63 12.81 8.35 -7.27
N GLN A 64 14.01 7.77 -7.30
CA GLN A 64 14.25 6.41 -6.81
C GLN A 64 13.90 6.29 -5.32
N GLN A 65 14.25 7.28 -4.49
CA GLN A 65 13.86 7.30 -3.08
C GLN A 65 12.33 7.36 -2.89
N PHE A 66 11.60 8.13 -3.70
CA PHE A 66 10.12 8.15 -3.67
C PHE A 66 9.53 6.78 -4.01
N VAL A 67 10.09 6.08 -4.99
CA VAL A 67 9.63 4.74 -5.37
C VAL A 67 9.89 3.74 -4.23
N ILE A 68 11.11 3.69 -3.69
CA ILE A 68 11.48 2.79 -2.59
C ILE A 68 10.59 3.04 -1.37
N MET A 69 10.41 4.31 -1.00
CA MET A 69 9.50 4.72 0.08
C MET A 69 8.10 4.16 -0.14
N ALA A 70 7.55 4.37 -1.34
CA ALA A 70 6.19 3.98 -1.64
C ALA A 70 6.00 2.46 -1.64
N ASP A 71 7.03 1.70 -2.02
CA ASP A 71 7.02 0.25 -1.98
C ASP A 71 7.14 -0.27 -0.53
N ASN A 72 7.94 0.36 0.32
CA ASN A 72 8.00 0.05 1.75
C ASN A 72 6.67 0.35 2.45
N VAL A 73 6.02 1.47 2.12
CA VAL A 73 4.67 1.80 2.63
C VAL A 73 3.64 0.79 2.15
N GLN A 74 3.72 0.33 0.90
CA GLN A 74 2.84 -0.71 0.39
C GLN A 74 3.09 -2.06 1.11
N LYS A 75 4.35 -2.39 1.38
CA LYS A 75 4.72 -3.58 2.15
C LYS A 75 4.17 -3.52 3.56
N LEU A 76 4.32 -2.39 4.25
CA LEU A 76 3.72 -2.14 5.57
C LEU A 76 2.20 -2.33 5.52
N HIS A 77 1.53 -1.80 4.50
CA HIS A 77 0.10 -1.96 4.34
C HIS A 77 -0.31 -3.44 4.26
N SER A 78 0.33 -4.22 3.37
CA SER A 78 0.05 -5.65 3.25
C SER A 78 0.33 -6.40 4.55
N THR A 79 1.47 -6.14 5.20
CA THR A 79 1.84 -6.75 6.49
C THR A 79 0.82 -6.44 7.59
N CYS A 80 0.42 -5.18 7.73
CA CYS A 80 -0.62 -4.77 8.67
C CYS A 80 -2.00 -5.36 8.34
N SER A 81 -2.31 -5.58 7.06
CA SER A 81 -3.58 -6.20 6.65
C SER A 81 -3.67 -7.65 7.13
N VAL A 82 -2.58 -8.42 7.01
CA VAL A 82 -2.50 -9.81 7.52
C VAL A 82 -2.53 -9.83 9.04
N TYR A 83 -1.80 -8.92 9.70
CA TYR A 83 -1.84 -8.79 11.16
C TYR A 83 -3.23 -8.41 11.68
N ALA A 84 -3.96 -7.57 10.96
CA ALA A 84 -5.32 -7.16 11.34
C ALA A 84 -6.32 -8.33 11.36
N GLU A 85 -6.06 -9.42 10.64
CA GLU A 85 -6.87 -10.63 10.68
C GLU A 85 -6.63 -11.46 11.96
N GLN A 86 -5.53 -11.23 12.68
CA GLN A 86 -5.12 -11.96 13.88
C GLN A 86 -5.51 -11.26 15.20
N ILE A 87 -6.06 -10.06 15.15
CA ILE A 87 -6.39 -9.23 16.32
C ILE A 87 -7.90 -9.06 16.50
N SER A 88 -8.31 -8.38 17.58
CA SER A 88 -9.72 -8.16 17.87
C SER A 88 -10.46 -7.39 16.75
N PRO A 89 -11.76 -7.64 16.53
CA PRO A 89 -12.54 -7.01 15.46
C PRO A 89 -12.52 -5.47 15.49
N HIS A 90 -12.49 -4.89 16.70
CA HIS A 90 -12.41 -3.44 16.88
C HIS A 90 -11.07 -2.89 16.39
N SER A 91 -9.96 -3.51 16.79
CA SER A 91 -8.62 -3.11 16.34
C SER A 91 -8.45 -3.34 14.84
N LYS A 92 -8.98 -4.44 14.30
CA LYS A 92 -9.02 -4.73 12.85
C LYS A 92 -9.71 -3.63 12.05
N PHE A 93 -10.89 -3.18 12.49
CA PHE A 93 -11.60 -2.09 11.84
C PHE A 93 -10.74 -0.83 11.79
N ARG A 94 -10.11 -0.48 12.93
CA ARG A 94 -9.23 0.68 13.01
C ARG A 94 -8.00 0.56 12.10
N PHE A 95 -7.39 -0.63 12.03
CA PHE A 95 -6.29 -0.89 11.10
C PHE A 95 -6.71 -0.64 9.65
N LYS A 96 -7.87 -1.16 9.22
CA LYS A 96 -8.35 -0.96 7.84
C LYS A 96 -8.57 0.52 7.50
N GLU A 97 -9.10 1.32 8.43
CA GLU A 97 -9.23 2.76 8.25
C GLU A 97 -7.86 3.45 8.08
N LEU A 98 -6.92 3.16 8.97
CA LEU A 98 -5.57 3.75 8.93
C LEU A 98 -4.83 3.34 7.65
N LEU A 99 -4.97 2.08 7.23
CA LEU A 99 -4.40 1.56 6.01
C LEU A 99 -4.98 2.25 4.76
N SER A 100 -6.29 2.49 4.73
CA SER A 100 -6.91 3.26 3.63
C SER A 100 -6.39 4.71 3.56
N GLN A 101 -6.20 5.37 4.70
CA GLN A 101 -5.58 6.70 4.75
C GLN A 101 -4.12 6.66 4.26
N LEU A 102 -3.37 5.65 4.70
CA LEU A 102 -1.99 5.45 4.30
C LEU A 102 -1.84 5.28 2.78
N GLU A 103 -2.75 4.57 2.10
CA GLU A 103 -2.75 4.46 0.64
C GLU A 103 -2.98 5.80 -0.08
N ILE A 104 -3.85 6.65 0.46
CA ILE A 104 -4.13 7.98 -0.09
C ILE A 104 -2.88 8.86 0.02
N TYR A 105 -2.19 8.80 1.16
CA TYR A 105 -0.96 9.55 1.35
C TYR A 105 0.20 8.98 0.52
N ASN A 106 0.31 7.66 0.41
CA ASN A 106 1.32 7.02 -0.42
C ASN A 106 1.19 7.44 -1.89
N ARG A 107 -0.04 7.53 -2.41
CA ARG A 107 -0.29 8.08 -3.75
C ARG A 107 0.16 9.52 -3.88
N GLN A 108 -0.11 10.37 -2.88
CA GLN A 108 0.34 11.77 -2.92
C GLN A 108 1.86 11.89 -2.95
N ILE A 109 2.57 11.04 -2.20
CA ILE A 109 4.04 10.96 -2.21
C ILE A 109 4.54 10.45 -3.57
N LYS A 110 3.94 9.39 -4.12
CA LYS A 110 4.30 8.85 -5.44
C LYS A 110 4.15 9.90 -6.54
N PHE A 111 3.15 10.78 -6.47
CA PHE A 111 2.92 11.80 -7.49
C PHE A 111 3.52 13.16 -7.16
N SER A 112 4.19 13.34 -6.01
CA SER A 112 4.68 14.65 -5.59
C SER A 112 5.80 15.21 -6.47
N HIS A 113 6.48 14.33 -7.21
CA HIS A 113 7.45 14.73 -8.22
C HIS A 113 6.79 15.34 -9.47
N ASN A 114 5.47 15.18 -9.65
CA ASN A 114 4.75 15.73 -10.78
C ASN A 114 4.39 17.20 -10.48
N PRO A 115 4.82 18.16 -11.31
CA PRO A 115 4.52 19.58 -11.09
C PRO A 115 3.01 19.91 -11.15
N ARG A 116 2.17 19.00 -11.65
CA ARG A 116 0.70 19.14 -11.68
C ARG A 116 0.01 18.52 -10.46
N ALA A 117 0.73 17.76 -9.63
CA ALA A 117 0.19 17.19 -8.41
C ALA A 117 0.24 18.19 -7.25
N LYS A 118 -0.55 17.95 -6.20
CA LYS A 118 -0.44 18.75 -4.98
C LYS A 118 0.97 18.59 -4.40
N PRO A 119 1.66 19.69 -4.07
CA PRO A 119 2.95 19.61 -3.42
C PRO A 119 2.79 18.93 -2.06
N VAL A 120 3.79 18.18 -1.67
CA VAL A 120 3.86 17.59 -0.35
C VAL A 120 4.17 18.71 0.64
N ASP A 121 3.14 19.13 1.37
CA ASP A 121 3.25 20.18 2.39
C ASP A 121 3.42 19.61 3.81
N ASP A 122 3.81 20.46 4.76
CA ASP A 122 4.04 20.05 6.15
C ASP A 122 2.80 19.40 6.80
N LYS A 123 1.58 19.70 6.32
CA LYS A 123 0.37 19.05 6.85
C LYS A 123 0.30 17.59 6.42
N LEU A 124 0.65 17.29 5.17
CA LEU A 124 0.73 15.91 4.70
C LEU A 124 1.79 15.13 5.49
N LYS A 125 2.94 15.77 5.77
CA LYS A 125 3.97 15.20 6.66
C LYS A 125 3.44 14.87 8.05
N MET A 126 2.76 15.82 8.69
CA MET A 126 2.17 15.60 10.01
C MET A 126 1.09 14.49 9.98
N ALA A 127 0.24 14.45 8.95
CA ALA A 127 -0.77 13.42 8.80
C ALA A 127 -0.17 12.01 8.60
N PHE A 128 0.92 11.91 7.85
CA PHE A 128 1.64 10.65 7.65
C PHE A 128 2.27 10.14 8.94
N GLN A 129 2.90 11.04 9.70
CA GLN A 129 3.48 10.73 11.01
C GLN A 129 2.41 10.29 12.02
N ASP A 130 1.30 11.02 12.11
CA ASP A 130 0.19 10.67 12.98
C ASP A 130 -0.42 9.30 12.61
N CYS A 131 -0.54 8.99 11.31
CA CYS A 131 -0.98 7.67 10.87
C CYS A 131 -0.04 6.55 11.36
N PHE A 132 1.27 6.75 11.29
CA PHE A 132 2.24 5.77 11.80
C PHE A 132 2.19 5.62 13.32
N ASP A 133 2.08 6.72 14.07
CA ASP A 133 1.95 6.67 15.52
C ASP A 133 0.69 5.91 15.95
N GLN A 134 -0.41 6.12 15.21
CA GLN A 134 -1.66 5.38 15.45
C GLN A 134 -1.53 3.89 15.15
N ILE A 135 -0.86 3.51 14.05
CA ILE A 135 -0.56 2.09 13.75
C ILE A 135 0.30 1.51 14.87
N MET A 136 1.36 2.22 15.30
CA MET A 136 2.26 1.75 16.35
C MET A 136 1.53 1.52 17.68
N ARG A 137 0.65 2.44 18.08
CA ARG A 137 -0.20 2.27 19.29
C ARG A 137 -1.15 1.08 19.21
N LEU A 138 -1.61 0.71 18.01
CA LEU A 138 -2.46 -0.47 17.83
C LEU A 138 -1.66 -1.77 17.87
N VAL A 139 -0.41 -1.75 17.41
CA VAL A 139 0.49 -2.90 17.49
C VAL A 139 0.96 -3.12 18.93
N ASP A 140 1.26 -2.05 19.68
CA ASP A 140 1.76 -2.12 21.05
C ASP A 140 0.68 -2.52 22.09
N ARG A 141 -0.60 -2.40 21.72
CA ARG A 141 -1.76 -2.78 22.54
C ARG A 141 -1.92 -4.28 22.78
#